data_AF-A0A1E5CG34-F1
#
_entry.id   AF-A0A1E5CG34-F1
#
_cell.length_a   1.000
_cell.length_b   1.000
_cell.length_c   1.000
_cell.angle_alpha   90.00
_cell.angle_beta   90.00
_cell.angle_gamma   90.00
#
_symmetry.space_group_name_H-M   'P 1'
#
loop_
_entity.id
_entity.type
_entity.pdbx_description
1 polymer ?
#
loop_
_entity_poly.entity_id
_entity_poly.type
_entity_poly.pdbx_seq_one_letter_code
_entity_poly.pdbx_strand_id
1 'polypeptide(L)'
;MKHACLKLQDQFKGNVNLALLLAWLEDAGFSLTNTSLAALRQSITQSETLLGRYRLMRRDLKPQLSRGAYQKMLNYELTLEKFQQQVLLACINQQPWRENGPSALEMYCGQLDPAARYLYPTLTKGLHGLTE
;
A
#
# COMPACT_ATOMS: atom_id res chain seq x y z
N MET A 1 -0.42 9.00 10.37
CA MET A 1 -0.62 8.11 9.20
C MET A 1 -0.03 8.65 7.90
N LYS A 2 -0.56 9.72 7.29
CA LYS A 2 -0.14 10.22 5.96
C LYS A 2 1.38 10.34 5.77
N HIS A 3 2.08 10.94 6.74
CA HIS A 3 3.53 11.09 6.66
C HIS A 3 4.28 9.75 6.69
N ALA A 4 3.81 8.77 7.46
CA ALA A 4 4.39 7.43 7.49
C ALA A 4 4.17 6.69 6.16
N CYS A 5 2.99 6.84 5.53
CA CYS A 5 2.73 6.29 4.19
C CYS A 5 3.66 6.91 3.13
N LEU A 6 3.87 8.23 3.18
CA LEU A 6 4.81 8.90 2.26
C LEU A 6 6.24 8.41 2.47
N LYS A 7 6.71 8.28 3.72
CA LYS A 7 8.04 7.72 4.00
C LYS A 7 8.18 6.28 3.53
N LEU A 8 7.17 5.44 3.80
CA LEU A 8 7.11 4.06 3.33
C LEU A 8 7.29 3.99 1.81
N GLN A 9 6.55 4.81 1.07
CA GLN A 9 6.61 4.85 -0.39
C GLN A 9 7.93 5.40 -0.93
N ASP A 10 8.33 6.58 -0.44
CA ASP A 10 9.39 7.33 -1.09
C ASP A 10 10.78 6.83 -0.67
N GLN A 11 10.96 6.46 0.61
CA GLN A 11 12.25 6.00 1.16
C GLN A 11 12.43 4.49 0.99
N PHE A 12 11.39 3.70 1.30
CA PHE A 12 11.49 2.25 1.36
C PHE A 12 10.86 1.53 0.16
N LYS A 13 10.33 2.29 -0.82
CA LYS A 13 9.64 1.77 -2.01
C LYS A 13 8.51 0.80 -1.66
N GLY A 14 7.91 0.97 -0.49
CA GLY A 14 6.78 0.18 -0.04
C GLY A 14 5.49 0.59 -0.72
N ASN A 15 4.63 -0.38 -0.95
CA ASN A 15 3.30 -0.18 -1.48
C ASN A 15 2.36 0.27 -0.34
N VAL A 16 1.83 1.49 -0.48
CA VAL A 16 0.94 2.08 0.53
C VAL A 16 -0.38 1.32 0.63
N ASN A 17 -0.97 0.88 -0.49
CA ASN A 17 -2.25 0.15 -0.48
C ASN A 17 -2.16 -1.17 0.30
N LEU A 18 -1.06 -1.90 0.15
CA LEU A 18 -0.76 -3.11 0.90
C LEU A 18 -0.58 -2.79 2.38
N ALA A 19 0.21 -1.78 2.74
CA ALA A 19 0.36 -1.38 4.14
C ALA A 19 -0.97 -1.01 4.80
N LEU A 20 -1.84 -0.29 4.08
CA LEU A 20 -3.19 0.06 4.57
C LEU A 20 -4.06 -1.18 4.75
N LEU A 21 -4.02 -2.13 3.81
CA LEU A 21 -4.74 -3.40 3.95
C LEU A 21 -4.25 -4.22 5.15
N LEU A 22 -2.94 -4.35 5.33
CA LEU A 22 -2.36 -5.10 6.45
C LEU A 22 -2.71 -4.47 7.80
N ALA A 23 -2.64 -3.14 7.87
CA ALA A 23 -3.03 -2.41 9.06
C ALA A 23 -4.52 -2.63 9.38
N TRP A 24 -5.39 -2.63 8.35
CA TRP A 24 -6.83 -2.88 8.53
C TRP A 24 -7.14 -4.31 8.98
N LEU A 25 -6.42 -5.31 8.45
CA LEU A 25 -6.56 -6.69 8.88
C LEU A 25 -6.17 -6.87 10.36
N GLU A 26 -5.08 -6.23 10.78
CA GLU A 26 -4.61 -6.29 12.17
C GLU A 26 -5.57 -5.63 13.15
N ASP A 27 -6.14 -4.49 12.78
CA ASP A 27 -7.17 -3.82 13.57
C ASP A 27 -8.41 -4.71 13.75
N ALA A 28 -8.75 -5.50 12.72
CA ALA A 28 -9.81 -6.50 12.77
C ALA A 28 -9.42 -7.80 13.51
N GLY A 29 -8.21 -7.90 14.10
CA GLY A 29 -7.74 -9.05 14.86
C GLY A 29 -7.13 -10.19 14.01
N PHE A 30 -6.94 -9.94 12.71
CA PHE A 30 -6.40 -10.92 11.77
C PHE A 30 -4.92 -10.69 11.45
N SER A 31 -4.23 -11.79 11.21
CA SER A 31 -2.83 -11.84 10.83
C SER A 31 -2.65 -12.77 9.61
N LEU A 32 -1.49 -12.65 8.95
CA LEU A 32 -1.13 -13.39 7.75
C LEU A 32 0.10 -14.25 7.97
N THR A 33 0.16 -15.36 7.23
CA THR A 33 1.39 -16.14 7.09
C THR A 33 2.39 -15.40 6.20
N ASN A 34 3.68 -15.75 6.32
CA ASN A 34 4.71 -15.26 5.38
C ASN A 34 4.35 -15.60 3.91
N THR A 35 3.76 -16.77 3.67
CA THR A 35 3.31 -17.20 2.34
C THR A 35 2.17 -16.33 1.82
N SER A 36 1.16 -16.06 2.67
CA SER A 36 0.04 -15.18 2.33
C SER A 36 0.51 -13.75 2.02
N LEU A 37 1.44 -13.23 2.82
CA LEU A 37 2.04 -11.92 2.59
C LEU A 37 2.86 -11.87 1.28
N ALA A 38 3.61 -12.94 0.98
CA ALA A 38 4.35 -13.05 -0.28
C ALA A 38 3.38 -13.10 -1.49
N ALA A 39 2.27 -13.84 -1.38
CA ALA A 39 1.24 -13.89 -2.42
C ALA A 39 0.62 -12.51 -2.69
N LEU A 40 0.31 -11.74 -1.65
CA LEU A 40 -0.17 -10.36 -1.80
C LEU A 40 0.85 -9.47 -2.53
N ARG A 41 2.11 -9.49 -2.12
CA ARG A 41 3.19 -8.72 -2.78
C ARG A 41 3.34 -9.09 -4.25
N GLN A 42 3.26 -10.39 -4.56
CA GLN A 42 3.35 -10.87 -5.94
C GLN A 42 2.15 -10.40 -6.77
N SER A 43 0.94 -10.43 -6.22
CA SER A 43 -0.29 -10.05 -6.94
C SER A 43 -0.26 -8.63 -7.48
N ILE A 44 0.42 -7.70 -6.78
CA ILE A 44 0.46 -6.29 -7.16
C ILE A 44 1.69 -5.89 -7.99
N THR A 45 2.67 -6.77 -8.19
CA THR A 45 3.97 -6.41 -8.83
C THR A 45 3.80 -5.74 -10.20
N GLN A 46 2.89 -6.25 -11.02
CA GLN A 46 2.60 -5.67 -12.34
C GLN A 46 1.98 -4.28 -12.22
N SER A 47 0.96 -4.14 -11.36
CA SER A 47 0.28 -2.85 -11.14
C SER A 47 1.22 -1.80 -10.53
N GLU A 48 2.13 -2.20 -9.63
CA GLU A 48 3.15 -1.34 -9.05
C GLU A 48 4.12 -0.80 -10.10
N THR A 49 4.56 -1.67 -11.01
CA THR A 49 5.45 -1.26 -12.11
C THR A 49 4.75 -0.23 -13.00
N LEU A 50 3.47 -0.43 -13.31
CA LEU A 50 2.68 0.49 -14.12
C LEU A 50 2.44 1.83 -13.40
N LEU A 51 2.04 1.80 -12.12
CA LEU A 51 1.85 2.99 -11.29
C LEU A 51 3.14 3.80 -11.16
N GLY A 52 4.27 3.13 -10.93
CA GLY A 52 5.58 3.78 -10.86
C GLY A 52 5.93 4.52 -12.14
N ARG A 53 5.78 3.87 -13.30
CA ARG A 53 5.98 4.51 -14.62
C ARG A 53 5.02 5.68 -14.84
N TYR A 54 3.75 5.52 -14.45
CA TYR A 54 2.74 6.55 -14.57
C TYR A 54 3.06 7.78 -13.72
N ARG A 55 3.49 7.59 -12.47
CA ARG A 55 3.89 8.66 -11.54
C ARG A 55 5.09 9.45 -12.07
N LEU A 56 6.07 8.77 -12.67
CA LEU A 56 7.21 9.42 -13.33
C LEU A 56 6.73 10.28 -14.51
N MET A 57 5.95 9.70 -15.42
CA MET A 57 5.37 10.42 -16.56
C MET A 57 4.56 11.65 -16.12
N ARG A 58 3.71 11.51 -15.10
CA ARG A 58 2.92 12.63 -14.55
C ARG A 58 3.80 13.73 -13.98
N ARG A 59 4.88 13.39 -13.28
CA ARG A 59 5.82 14.37 -12.72
C ARG A 59 6.53 15.14 -13.83
N ASP A 60 6.97 14.45 -14.87
CA ASP A 60 7.74 15.04 -15.96
C ASP A 60 6.87 15.95 -16.86
N LEU A 61 5.59 15.61 -17.02
CA LEU A 61 4.62 16.43 -17.77
C LEU A 61 4.04 17.59 -16.97
N LYS A 62 4.09 17.56 -15.63
CA LYS A 62 3.48 18.58 -14.74
C LYS A 62 3.80 20.04 -15.15
N PRO A 63 5.05 20.42 -15.52
CA PRO A 63 5.36 21.80 -15.90
C PRO A 63 4.71 22.27 -17.20
N GLN A 64 4.30 21.32 -18.06
CA GLN A 64 3.84 21.58 -19.43
C GLN A 64 2.30 21.50 -19.55
N LEU A 65 1.62 21.02 -18.51
CA LEU A 65 0.18 20.76 -18.54
C LEU A 65 -0.64 21.88 -17.93
N SER A 66 -1.79 22.16 -18.55
CA SER A 66 -2.82 22.96 -17.91
C SER A 66 -3.35 22.25 -16.65
N ARG A 67 -3.91 23.02 -15.71
CA ARG A 67 -4.52 22.47 -14.48
C ARG A 67 -5.54 21.37 -14.78
N GLY A 68 -6.37 21.55 -15.82
CA GLY A 68 -7.38 20.56 -16.22
C GLY A 68 -6.77 19.27 -16.76
N ALA A 69 -5.71 19.36 -17.56
CA ALA A 69 -5.01 18.18 -18.08
C ALA A 69 -4.29 17.41 -16.96
N TYR A 70 -3.65 18.14 -16.03
CA TYR A 70 -3.01 17.53 -14.86
C TYR A 70 -4.03 16.84 -13.93
N GLN A 71 -5.22 17.42 -13.75
CA GLN A 71 -6.29 16.78 -12.98
C GLN A 71 -6.77 15.47 -13.61
N LYS A 72 -6.87 15.41 -14.95
CA LYS A 72 -7.19 14.15 -15.65
C LYS A 72 -6.15 13.07 -15.37
N MET A 73 -4.86 13.45 -15.27
CA MET A 73 -3.81 12.49 -14.92
C MET A 73 -3.95 11.97 -13.48
N LEU A 74 -4.24 12.84 -12.52
CA LEU A 74 -4.51 12.43 -11.15
C LEU A 74 -5.71 11.46 -11.05
N ASN A 75 -6.77 11.72 -11.81
CA ASN A 75 -7.95 10.85 -11.83
C ASN A 75 -7.63 9.46 -12.42
N TYR A 76 -6.75 9.40 -13.43
CA TYR A 76 -6.30 8.14 -13.99
C TYR A 76 -5.40 7.37 -13.03
N GLU A 77 -4.48 8.05 -12.33
CA GLU A 77 -3.69 7.43 -11.25
C GLU A 77 -4.59 6.81 -10.18
N LEU A 78 -5.60 7.55 -9.73
CA LEU A 78 -6.58 7.04 -8.76
C LEU A 78 -7.32 5.79 -9.27
N THR A 79 -7.58 5.72 -10.57
CA THR A 79 -8.22 4.54 -11.19
C THR A 79 -7.29 3.33 -11.15
N LEU A 80 -6.00 3.52 -11.43
CA LEU A 80 -4.98 2.47 -11.30
C LEU A 80 -4.81 2.00 -9.84
N GLU A 81 -4.84 2.92 -8.88
CA GLU A 81 -4.76 2.59 -7.45
C GLU A 81 -5.97 1.77 -7.01
N LYS A 82 -7.18 2.13 -7.45
CA LYS A 82 -8.40 1.33 -7.18
C LYS A 82 -8.33 -0.06 -7.79
N PHE A 83 -7.80 -0.20 -9.00
CA PHE A 83 -7.58 -1.50 -9.62
C PHE A 83 -6.61 -2.36 -8.78
N GLN A 84 -5.50 -1.78 -8.32
CA GLN A 84 -4.57 -2.49 -7.44
C GLN A 84 -5.22 -2.92 -6.12
N GLN A 85 -6.05 -2.07 -5.51
CA GLN A 85 -6.82 -2.42 -4.31
C GLN A 85 -7.75 -3.61 -4.57
N GLN A 86 -8.43 -3.65 -5.72
CA GLN A 86 -9.26 -4.80 -6.12
C GLN A 86 -8.43 -6.09 -6.27
N VAL A 87 -7.22 -6.00 -6.84
CA VAL A 87 -6.31 -7.15 -6.95
C VAL A 87 -5.89 -7.66 -5.57
N LEU A 88 -5.57 -6.76 -4.64
CA LEU A 88 -5.25 -7.14 -3.26
C LEU A 88 -6.43 -7.83 -2.58
N LEU A 89 -7.65 -7.29 -2.72
CA LEU A 89 -8.87 -7.88 -2.16
C LEU A 89 -9.18 -9.26 -2.77
N ALA A 90 -9.01 -9.40 -4.08
CA ALA A 90 -9.17 -10.70 -4.74
C ALA A 90 -8.15 -11.72 -4.23
N CYS A 91 -6.90 -11.31 -4.02
CA CYS A 91 -5.83 -12.17 -3.53
C CYS A 91 -6.05 -12.58 -2.07
N ILE A 92 -6.35 -11.64 -1.17
CA ILE A 92 -6.50 -11.91 0.27
C ILE A 92 -7.65 -12.86 0.57
N ASN A 93 -8.74 -12.79 -0.20
CA ASN A 93 -9.90 -13.68 -0.06
C ASN A 93 -9.58 -15.14 -0.42
N GLN A 94 -8.44 -15.40 -1.06
CA GLN A 94 -7.94 -16.74 -1.38
C GLN A 94 -6.82 -17.21 -0.44
N GLN A 95 -6.41 -16.37 0.52
CA GLN A 95 -5.34 -16.70 1.46
C GLN A 95 -5.90 -17.29 2.76
N PRO A 96 -5.13 -18.13 3.48
CA PRO A 96 -5.47 -18.50 4.85
C PRO A 96 -5.23 -17.33 5.82
N TRP A 97 -6.14 -17.21 6.78
CA TRP A 97 -6.15 -16.17 7.82
C TRP A 97 -5.69 -16.78 9.15
N ARG A 98 -5.09 -15.97 10.02
CA ARG A 98 -4.80 -16.34 11.40
C ARG A 98 -5.45 -15.35 12.34
N GLU A 99 -5.99 -15.84 13.44
CA GLU A 99 -6.41 -15.01 14.56
C GLU A 99 -5.23 -14.84 15.52
N ASN A 100 -5.06 -13.63 16.08
CA ASN A 100 -4.04 -13.33 17.10
C ASN A 100 -2.59 -13.74 16.72
N GLY A 101 -2.26 -13.66 15.43
CA GLY A 101 -0.91 -13.95 14.92
C GLY A 101 0.05 -12.76 15.00
N PRO A 102 1.32 -12.93 14.59
CA PRO A 102 2.29 -11.83 14.54
C PRO A 102 1.84 -10.72 13.58
N SER A 103 2.28 -9.48 13.81
CA SER A 103 1.92 -8.35 12.96
C SER A 103 2.42 -8.54 11.52
N ALA A 104 1.50 -8.70 10.58
CA ALA A 104 1.77 -8.77 9.15
C ALA A 104 2.31 -7.43 8.60
N LEU A 105 1.86 -6.31 9.15
CA LEU A 105 2.34 -4.97 8.82
C LEU A 105 3.78 -4.75 9.29
N GLU A 106 4.11 -5.13 10.53
CA GLU A 106 5.47 -5.05 11.04
C GLU A 106 6.41 -5.98 10.26
N MET A 107 5.97 -7.20 9.97
CA MET A 107 6.69 -8.13 9.10
C MET A 107 6.92 -7.51 7.71
N TYR A 108 5.90 -6.91 7.12
CA TYR A 108 6.00 -6.24 5.82
C TYR A 108 7.00 -5.08 5.84
N CYS A 109 6.93 -4.19 6.83
CA CYS A 109 7.91 -3.12 7.02
C CYS A 109 9.32 -3.69 7.09
N GLY A 110 9.53 -4.72 7.92
CA GLY A 110 10.84 -5.37 8.04
C GLY A 110 11.35 -6.07 6.77
N GLN A 111 10.46 -6.55 5.91
CA GLN A 111 10.82 -7.16 4.61
C GLN A 111 11.22 -6.13 3.55
N LEU A 112 10.78 -4.87 3.69
CA LEU A 112 11.22 -3.78 2.83
C LEU A 112 12.63 -3.34 3.21
N ASP A 113 12.82 -3.05 4.50
CA ASP A 113 14.10 -2.64 5.09
C ASP A 113 13.98 -2.80 6.62
N PRO A 114 14.99 -3.34 7.33
CA PRO A 114 14.98 -3.41 8.80
C PRO A 114 14.68 -2.05 9.47
N ALA A 115 15.16 -0.95 8.89
CA ALA A 115 14.91 0.40 9.38
C ALA A 115 13.44 0.81 9.17
N ALA A 116 12.70 0.25 8.22
CA ALA A 116 11.30 0.64 7.99
C ALA A 116 10.36 0.20 9.14
N ARG A 117 10.79 -0.70 10.04
CA ARG A 117 9.97 -1.14 11.19
C ARG A 117 9.51 0.00 12.11
N TYR A 118 10.25 1.10 12.21
CA TYR A 118 9.82 2.23 13.04
C TYR A 118 8.52 2.89 12.53
N LEU A 119 8.12 2.64 11.27
CA LEU A 119 6.90 3.16 10.69
C LEU A 119 5.65 2.44 11.21
N TYR A 120 5.78 1.17 11.63
CA TYR A 120 4.67 0.30 12.02
C TYR A 120 3.73 0.94 13.06
N PRO A 121 4.20 1.46 14.22
CA PRO A 121 3.31 2.04 15.23
C PRO A 121 2.52 3.26 14.74
N THR A 122 3.03 3.97 13.73
CA THR A 122 2.34 5.16 13.16
C THR A 122 1.33 4.78 12.08
N LEU A 123 1.54 3.64 11.41
CA LEU A 123 0.65 3.11 10.39
C LEU A 123 -0.59 2.46 11.02
N THR A 124 -0.45 1.73 12.12
CA THR A 124 -1.57 1.11 12.85
C THR A 124 -2.47 2.14 13.54
N LYS A 125 -1.90 3.09 14.28
CA LYS A 125 -2.67 4.17 14.96
C LYS A 125 -3.50 5.04 14.02
N GLY A 126 -3.19 5.06 12.73
CA GLY A 126 -3.89 5.86 11.74
C GLY A 126 -5.30 5.39 11.39
N LEU A 127 -5.62 4.12 11.66
CA LEU A 127 -6.89 3.51 11.26
C LEU A 127 -8.05 3.84 12.20
N HIS A 128 -7.80 3.97 13.50
CA HIS A 128 -8.84 4.35 14.46
C HIS A 128 -9.51 5.70 14.13
N GLY A 129 -8.83 6.59 13.40
CA GLY A 129 -9.38 7.88 12.95
C GLY A 129 -10.02 7.87 11.56
N LEU A 130 -10.16 6.70 10.91
CA LEU A 130 -10.87 6.55 9.62
C LEU A 130 -12.27 5.94 9.78
N THR A 131 -12.61 5.48 11.00
CA THR A 131 -13.89 4.88 11.38
C THR A 131 -14.80 5.82 12.18
N GLU A 132 -14.37 7.07 12.41
CA GLU A 132 -15.18 8.18 12.94
C GLU A 132 -15.45 9.22 11.85
#